data_AF-A0A094IX02-F1
#
_entry.id   AF-A0A094IX02-F1
#
_cell.length_a   1.000
_cell.length_b   1.000
_cell.length_c   1.000
_cell.angle_alpha   90.00
_cell.angle_beta   90.00
_cell.angle_gamma   90.00
#
_symmetry.space_group_name_H-M   'P 1'
#
loop_
_entity.id
_entity.type
_entity.pdbx_description
1 polymer ?
#
loop_
_entity_poly.entity_id
_entity_poly.type
_entity_poly.pdbx_seq_one_letter_code
_entity_poly.pdbx_strand_id
1 'polypeptide(L)'
;MEQGKDPNRLVEDLIYYYRDMLLYKAAPQLEDVTHRVLVDERFRELSDVIPTSLIYEAIDLLSKSQQDMRLTNHPRVHMEVAIVKLCYEEERVIKTSISPALEEKVRQLEEQLAKLKETGVKLSPAETSEPVKKQEKYSDRL
;
A
#
# COMPACT_ATOMS: atom_id res chain seq x y z
N MET A 1 8.12 20.70 -32.59
CA MET A 1 8.10 19.89 -31.36
C MET A 1 7.74 20.81 -30.21
N GLU A 2 6.48 20.83 -29.80
CA GLU A 2 6.02 21.54 -28.60
C GLU A 2 5.74 20.48 -27.52
N GLN A 3 6.80 19.89 -26.98
CA GLN A 3 6.72 18.69 -26.13
C GLN A 3 6.07 18.91 -24.77
N GLY A 4 5.72 20.15 -24.39
CA GLY A 4 5.07 20.49 -23.12
C GLY A 4 3.67 21.12 -23.24
N LYS A 5 3.04 21.14 -24.42
CA LYS A 5 1.75 21.84 -24.59
C LYS A 5 0.49 21.01 -24.39
N ASP A 6 0.58 19.69 -24.46
CA ASP A 6 -0.58 18.83 -24.27
C ASP A 6 -0.63 18.30 -22.82
N PRO A 7 -1.54 18.82 -21.98
CA PRO A 7 -1.63 18.40 -20.59
C PRO A 7 -2.01 16.92 -20.46
N ASN A 8 -2.82 16.37 -21.38
CA ASN A 8 -3.22 14.96 -21.33
C ASN A 8 -2.02 14.05 -21.55
N ARG A 9 -1.18 14.41 -22.53
CA ARG A 9 0.04 13.67 -22.83
C ARG A 9 1.04 13.71 -21.69
N LEU A 10 1.20 14.88 -21.04
CA LEU A 10 2.08 14.97 -19.86
C LEU A 10 1.63 14.02 -18.74
N VAL A 11 0.33 14.01 -18.42
CA VAL A 11 -0.21 13.10 -17.40
C VAL A 11 -0.04 11.64 -17.82
N GLU A 12 -0.26 11.32 -19.09
CA GLU A 12 -0.04 9.96 -19.61
C GLU A 12 1.42 9.51 -19.48
N ASP A 13 2.36 10.38 -19.87
CA ASP A 13 3.80 10.11 -19.79
C ASP A 13 4.25 9.93 -18.33
N LEU A 14 3.69 10.70 -17.38
CA LEU A 14 3.93 10.50 -15.94
C LEU A 14 3.40 9.15 -15.44
N ILE A 15 2.20 8.74 -15.85
CA ILE A 15 1.64 7.42 -15.48
C ILE A 15 2.56 6.30 -15.98
N TYR A 16 3.03 6.38 -17.23
CA TYR A 16 3.95 5.38 -17.76
C TYR A 16 5.31 5.38 -17.04
N TYR A 17 5.82 6.55 -16.68
CA TYR A 17 7.07 6.66 -15.93
C TYR A 17 6.98 5.95 -14.58
N TYR A 18 5.91 6.19 -13.82
CA TYR A 18 5.68 5.53 -12.54
C TYR A 18 5.43 4.03 -12.69
N ARG A 19 4.71 3.59 -13.72
CA ARG A 19 4.55 2.16 -14.03
C ARG A 19 5.90 1.50 -14.31
N ASP A 20 6.73 2.11 -15.15
CA ASP A 20 8.05 1.57 -15.49
C ASP A 20 8.94 1.53 -14.24
N MET A 21 8.80 2.48 -13.31
CA MET A 21 9.46 2.43 -11.99
C MET A 21 8.98 1.27 -11.12
N LEU A 22 7.68 0.96 -11.09
CA LEU A 22 7.17 -0.24 -10.40
C LEU A 22 7.75 -1.52 -11.00
N LEU A 23 7.82 -1.61 -12.33
CA LEU A 23 8.36 -2.77 -13.02
C LEU A 23 9.85 -2.94 -12.70
N TYR A 24 10.63 -1.86 -12.76
CA TYR A 24 12.04 -1.87 -12.40
C TYR A 24 12.26 -2.29 -10.95
N LYS A 25 11.50 -1.74 -9.99
CA LYS A 25 11.61 -2.11 -8.57
C LYS A 25 11.23 -3.59 -8.33
N ALA A 26 10.32 -4.16 -9.12
CA ALA A 26 9.90 -5.56 -8.98
C ALA A 26 10.88 -6.56 -9.64
N ALA A 27 11.50 -6.17 -10.75
CA ALA A 27 12.43 -7.02 -11.49
C ALA A 27 13.57 -6.18 -12.14
N PRO A 28 14.59 -5.76 -11.37
CA PRO A 28 15.65 -4.88 -11.86
C PRO A 28 16.47 -5.48 -13.00
N GLN A 29 16.58 -6.80 -13.05
CA GLN A 29 17.31 -7.55 -14.07
C GLN A 29 16.59 -7.65 -15.42
N LEU A 30 15.36 -7.13 -15.51
CA LEU A 30 14.53 -7.13 -16.72
C LEU A 30 14.44 -5.71 -17.29
N GLU A 31 15.59 -5.10 -17.61
CA GLU A 31 15.64 -3.75 -18.20
C GLU A 31 14.81 -3.63 -19.48
N ASP A 32 14.67 -4.70 -20.25
CA ASP A 32 13.83 -4.74 -21.46
C ASP A 32 12.31 -4.68 -21.18
N VAL A 33 11.88 -4.78 -19.92
CA VAL A 33 10.45 -4.72 -19.54
C VAL A 33 9.97 -3.28 -19.36
N THR A 34 10.87 -2.32 -19.18
CA THR A 34 10.50 -0.90 -19.22
C THR A 34 10.31 -0.46 -20.66
N HIS A 35 9.10 -0.02 -21.01
CA HIS A 35 8.73 0.21 -22.40
C HIS A 35 8.98 1.66 -22.87
N ARG A 36 8.99 2.63 -21.95
CA ARG A 36 9.08 4.06 -22.31
C ARG A 36 10.24 4.78 -21.64
N VAL A 37 10.68 4.32 -20.48
CA VAL A 37 11.77 4.96 -19.75
C VAL A 37 13.10 4.31 -20.09
N LEU A 38 14.09 5.15 -20.39
CA LEU A 38 15.47 4.72 -20.42
C LEU A 38 15.96 4.65 -18.97
N VAL A 39 16.38 3.46 -18.54
CA VAL A 39 16.91 3.22 -17.18
C VAL A 39 18.30 3.84 -17.07
N ASP A 40 18.36 5.16 -16.94
CA ASP A 40 19.59 5.91 -16.66
C ASP A 40 19.89 5.95 -15.15
N GLU A 41 21.05 6.48 -14.80
CA GLU A 41 21.50 6.62 -13.40
C GLU A 41 20.47 7.39 -12.56
N ARG A 42 19.89 8.45 -13.10
CA ARG A 42 18.90 9.27 -12.41
C ARG A 42 17.60 8.53 -12.14
N PHE A 43 17.14 7.71 -13.08
CA PHE A 43 15.98 6.86 -12.88
C PHE A 43 16.21 5.84 -11.77
N ARG A 44 17.41 5.22 -11.73
CA ARG A 44 17.78 4.28 -10.67
C ARG A 44 17.80 4.96 -9.30
N GLU A 45 18.44 6.13 -9.18
CA GLU A 45 18.44 6.92 -7.94
C GLU A 45 17.03 7.27 -7.47
N LEU A 46 16.17 7.76 -8.37
CA LEU A 46 14.77 8.07 -8.03
C LEU A 46 14.00 6.82 -7.62
N SER A 47 14.24 5.69 -8.29
CA SER A 47 13.59 4.43 -7.96
C SER A 47 14.01 3.91 -6.58
N ASP A 48 15.20 4.24 -6.09
CA ASP A 48 15.65 3.86 -4.74
C ASP A 48 15.02 4.75 -3.67
N VAL A 49 14.89 6.06 -3.93
CA VAL A 49 14.40 7.04 -2.95
C VAL A 49 12.87 7.02 -2.84
N ILE A 50 12.15 6.82 -3.95
CA ILE A 50 10.68 6.90 -3.96
C ILE A 50 10.07 5.58 -3.44
N PRO A 51 9.30 5.60 -2.34
CA PRO A 51 8.59 4.43 -1.83
C PRO A 51 7.55 3.91 -2.82
N THR A 52 7.41 2.57 -2.91
CA THR A 52 6.42 1.92 -3.78
C THR A 52 4.98 2.40 -3.52
N SER A 53 4.63 2.67 -2.26
CA SER A 53 3.31 3.20 -1.90
C SER A 53 3.00 4.54 -2.56
N LEU A 54 3.98 5.46 -2.59
CA LEU A 54 3.83 6.76 -3.26
C LEU A 54 3.65 6.59 -4.77
N ILE A 55 4.31 5.61 -5.37
CA ILE A 55 4.17 5.34 -6.80
C ILE A 55 2.73 4.90 -7.13
N TYR A 56 2.14 4.03 -6.31
CA TYR A 56 0.73 3.63 -6.48
C TYR A 56 -0.24 4.80 -6.29
N GLU A 57 -0.08 5.57 -5.22
CA GLU A 57 -0.90 6.77 -4.96
C GLU A 57 -0.81 7.78 -6.12
N ALA A 58 0.40 7.98 -6.65
CA ALA A 58 0.61 8.86 -7.79
C ALA A 58 -0.10 8.38 -9.05
N ILE A 59 -0.01 7.08 -9.38
CA ILE A 59 -0.71 6.49 -10.53
C ILE A 59 -2.22 6.64 -10.38
N ASP A 60 -2.78 6.39 -9.20
CA ASP A 60 -4.22 6.51 -8.95
C ASP A 60 -4.71 7.95 -9.12
N LEU A 61 -4.00 8.91 -8.51
CA LEU A 61 -4.32 10.34 -8.62
C LEU A 61 -4.23 10.83 -10.07
N LEU A 62 -3.14 10.49 -10.77
CA LEU A 62 -2.93 10.88 -12.17
C LEU A 62 -3.97 10.25 -13.09
N SER A 63 -4.30 8.96 -12.90
CA SER A 63 -5.31 8.26 -13.71
C SER A 63 -6.69 8.88 -13.55
N LYS A 64 -7.06 9.23 -12.31
CA LYS A 64 -8.30 9.95 -12.03
C LYS A 64 -8.31 11.33 -12.69
N SER A 65 -7.23 12.10 -12.53
CA SER A 65 -7.12 13.42 -13.16
C SER A 65 -7.19 13.32 -14.69
N GLN A 66 -6.56 12.31 -15.29
CA GLN A 66 -6.61 12.07 -16.73
C GLN A 66 -8.05 11.83 -17.22
N GLN A 67 -8.89 11.15 -16.43
CA GLN A 67 -10.30 10.98 -16.75
C GLN A 67 -11.07 12.31 -16.64
N ASP A 68 -10.86 13.06 -15.56
CA ASP A 68 -11.49 14.37 -15.38
C ASP A 68 -11.11 15.35 -16.50
N MET A 69 -9.85 15.32 -16.93
CA MET A 69 -9.31 16.11 -18.04
C MET A 69 -9.99 15.81 -19.38
N ARG A 70 -10.42 14.57 -19.61
CA ARG A 70 -11.19 14.20 -20.82
C ARG A 70 -12.62 14.75 -20.81
N LEU A 71 -13.17 15.05 -19.63
CA LEU A 71 -14.57 15.45 -19.43
C LEU A 71 -14.76 16.97 -19.26
N THR A 72 -13.69 17.75 -19.36
CA THR A 72 -13.68 19.19 -19.05
C THR A 72 -13.18 20.02 -20.23
N ASN A 73 -13.60 21.29 -20.28
CA ASN A 73 -13.08 22.26 -21.23
C ASN A 73 -11.75 22.89 -20.77
N HIS A 74 -11.29 22.57 -19.55
CA HIS A 74 -10.09 23.15 -18.94
C HIS A 74 -9.11 22.08 -18.41
N PRO A 75 -8.61 21.17 -19.27
CA PRO A 75 -7.75 20.05 -18.85
C PRO A 75 -6.44 20.51 -18.18
N ARG A 76 -5.92 21.66 -18.57
CA ARG A 76 -4.72 22.25 -17.97
C ARG A 76 -4.89 22.52 -16.47
N VAL A 77 -6.05 23.03 -16.05
CA VAL A 77 -6.31 23.34 -14.63
C VAL A 77 -6.36 22.06 -13.80
N HIS A 78 -6.98 21.01 -14.32
CA HIS A 78 -7.03 19.71 -13.64
C HIS A 78 -5.64 19.07 -13.51
N MET A 79 -4.82 19.16 -14.56
CA MET A 79 -3.41 18.75 -14.50
C MET A 79 -2.64 19.53 -13.44
N GLU A 80 -2.77 20.86 -13.40
CA GLU A 80 -2.10 21.71 -12.41
C GLU A 80 -2.50 21.32 -10.98
N VAL A 81 -3.80 21.10 -10.72
CA VAL A 81 -4.29 20.63 -9.42
C VAL A 81 -3.74 19.25 -9.06
N ALA A 82 -3.67 18.32 -10.02
CA ALA A 82 -3.10 16.99 -9.77
C ALA A 82 -1.61 17.05 -9.41
N ILE A 83 -0.82 17.86 -10.12
CA ILE A 83 0.60 18.06 -9.82
C ILE A 83 0.78 18.67 -8.42
N VAL A 84 -0.02 19.68 -8.07
CA VAL A 84 0.03 20.29 -6.73
C VAL A 84 -0.29 19.26 -5.64
N LYS A 85 -1.29 18.39 -5.86
CA LYS A 85 -1.65 17.32 -4.91
C LYS A 85 -0.52 16.30 -4.73
N LEU A 86 0.14 15.88 -5.81
CA LEU A 86 1.28 14.95 -5.74
C LEU A 86 2.39 15.48 -4.83
N CYS A 87 2.77 16.75 -4.99
CA CYS A 87 3.82 17.37 -4.18
C CYS A 87 3.44 17.52 -2.70
N TYR A 88 2.14 17.63 -2.39
CA TYR A 88 1.66 17.81 -1.01
C TYR A 88 1.45 16.47 -0.28
N GLU A 89 1.04 15.41 -0.99
CA GLU A 89 0.89 14.07 -0.42
C GLU A 89 2.25 13.44 -0.08
N GLU A 90 3.28 13.70 -0.86
CA GLU A 90 4.67 13.31 -0.54
C GLU A 90 5.10 13.83 0.84
N GLU A 91 4.82 15.10 1.15
CA GLU A 91 5.18 15.70 2.44
C GLU A 91 4.44 15.03 3.62
N ARG A 92 3.23 14.50 3.38
CA ARG A 92 2.44 13.80 4.40
C ARG A 92 2.94 12.38 4.65
N VAL A 93 3.28 11.64 3.59
CA VAL A 93 3.76 10.25 3.71
C VAL A 93 5.16 10.22 4.33
N ILE A 94 6.05 11.15 3.95
CA ILE A 94 7.38 11.28 4.58
C ILE A 94 7.25 11.55 6.09
N LYS A 95 6.27 12.38 6.51
CA LYS A 95 5.98 12.66 7.93
C LYS A 95 5.26 11.51 8.66
N THR A 96 4.65 10.58 7.94
CA THR A 96 3.90 9.43 8.50
C THR A 96 4.79 8.19 8.63
N SER A 97 6.10 8.34 8.51
CA SER A 97 7.05 7.23 8.50
C SER A 97 7.07 6.40 9.79
N ILE A 98 6.56 6.90 10.93
CA ILE A 98 6.05 6.05 12.02
C ILE A 98 4.90 6.81 12.71
N SER A 99 3.68 6.27 12.70
CA SER A 99 2.63 6.86 13.54
C SER A 99 3.02 6.66 15.02
N PRO A 100 2.95 7.69 15.89
CA PRO A 100 3.19 7.53 17.33
C PRO A 100 2.33 6.43 17.96
N ALA A 101 1.17 6.16 17.37
CA ALA A 101 0.28 5.07 17.76
C ALA A 101 0.85 3.67 17.46
N LEU A 102 1.68 3.53 16.43
CA LEU A 102 2.36 2.28 16.09
C LEU A 102 3.54 2.03 17.04
N GLU A 103 4.30 3.07 17.37
CA GLU A 103 5.36 3.02 18.41
C GLU A 103 4.78 2.61 19.77
N GLU A 104 3.67 3.24 20.18
CA GLU A 104 3.03 2.89 21.44
C GLU A 104 2.50 1.44 21.44
N LYS A 105 1.95 0.96 20.30
CA LYS A 105 1.54 -0.44 20.17
C LYS A 105 2.71 -1.41 20.24
N VAL A 106 3.84 -1.10 19.60
CA VAL A 106 5.06 -1.93 19.67
C VAL A 106 5.55 -2.00 21.12
N ARG A 107 5.62 -0.86 21.81
CA ARG A 107 6.02 -0.81 23.23
C ARG A 107 5.09 -1.64 24.13
N GLN A 108 3.77 -1.54 23.93
CA GLN A 108 2.80 -2.34 24.67
C GLN A 108 2.96 -3.85 24.42
N LEU A 109 3.23 -4.23 23.17
CA LEU A 109 3.47 -5.64 22.81
C LEU A 109 4.79 -6.16 23.40
N GLU A 110 5.85 -5.35 23.39
CA GLU A 110 7.12 -5.70 24.04
C GLU A 110 6.95 -5.91 25.54
N GLU A 111 6.18 -5.05 26.22
CA GLU A 111 5.90 -5.18 27.64
C GLU A 111 5.06 -6.43 27.95
N GLN A 112 4.06 -6.74 27.11
CA GLN A 112 3.27 -7.96 27.23
C GLN A 112 4.11 -9.22 27.00
N LEU A 113 5.02 -9.21 26.03
CA LEU A 113 5.95 -10.31 25.78
C LEU A 113 6.92 -10.51 26.95
N ALA A 114 7.42 -9.43 27.56
CA ALA A 114 8.26 -9.52 28.76
C ALA A 114 7.49 -10.18 29.92
N LYS A 115 6.25 -9.73 30.18
CA LYS A 115 5.37 -10.33 31.20
C LYS A 115 5.06 -11.79 30.92
N LEU A 116 4.80 -12.17 29.66
CA LEU A 116 4.54 -13.55 29.28
C LEU A 116 5.77 -14.46 29.45
N LYS A 117 6.98 -13.95 29.15
CA LYS A 117 8.24 -14.67 29.38
C LYS A 117 8.51 -14.90 30.86
N GLU A 118 8.20 -13.92 31.71
CA GLU A 118 8.35 -14.05 33.17
C GLU A 118 7.30 -14.97 33.80
N THR A 119 6.05 -14.88 33.36
CA THR A 119 4.93 -15.60 34.00
C THR A 119 4.79 -17.04 33.48
N GLY A 120 5.40 -17.35 32.32
CA GLY A 120 5.25 -18.64 31.64
C GLY A 120 3.82 -18.85 31.12
N VAL A 121 3.66 -19.51 29.97
CA VAL A 121 2.33 -19.88 29.47
C VAL A 121 1.74 -20.92 30.41
N LYS A 122 0.88 -20.50 31.33
CA LYS A 122 0.03 -21.42 32.10
C LYS A 122 -1.01 -22.01 31.15
N LEU A 123 -0.71 -23.19 30.62
CA LEU A 123 -1.74 -24.10 30.09
C LEU A 123 -2.66 -24.45 31.26
N SER A 124 -3.82 -23.81 31.33
CA SER A 124 -4.88 -24.24 32.24
C SER A 124 -5.41 -25.59 31.73
N PRO A 125 -5.42 -26.66 32.54
CA PRO A 125 -6.04 -27.92 32.13
C PRO A 125 -7.52 -27.65 31.87
N ALA A 126 -7.99 -28.08 30.70
CA ALA A 126 -9.38 -28.13 30.35
C ALA A 126 -10.19 -28.79 31.48
N GLU A 127 -11.29 -28.16 31.85
CA GLU A 127 -12.28 -28.68 32.76
C GLU A 127 -12.69 -30.09 32.30
N THR A 128 -12.34 -31.08 33.11
CA THR A 128 -12.80 -32.46 32.99
C THR A 128 -14.32 -32.45 33.04
N SER A 129 -14.95 -32.66 31.88
CA SER A 129 -16.39 -32.87 31.75
C SER A 129 -16.80 -34.14 32.51
N GLU A 130 -17.61 -33.99 33.56
CA GLU A 130 -18.33 -35.10 34.19
C GLU A 130 -19.37 -35.71 33.22
N PRO A 131 -19.68 -37.02 33.35
CA PRO A 131 -20.35 -37.79 32.31
C PRO A 131 -21.87 -37.58 32.29
N VAL A 132 -22.41 -37.26 31.11
CA VAL A 132 -23.85 -37.20 30.84
C VAL A 132 -24.45 -38.61 30.93
N LYS A 133 -25.34 -38.84 31.92
CA LYS A 133 -26.19 -40.04 32.01
C LYS A 133 -27.14 -40.09 30.81
N LYS A 134 -26.92 -41.07 29.93
CA LYS A 134 -27.80 -41.44 28.82
C LYS A 134 -29.04 -42.16 29.37
N GLN A 135 -30.21 -41.51 29.36
CA GLN A 135 -31.51 -42.19 29.52
C GLN A 135 -31.94 -42.73 28.14
N GLU A 136 -31.63 -43.98 27.86
CA GLU A 136 -32.25 -44.72 26.74
C GLU A 136 -33.64 -45.21 27.18
N LYS A 137 -34.69 -44.53 26.69
CA LYS A 137 -36.06 -45.04 26.71
C LYS A 137 -36.16 -46.17 25.67
N TYR A 138 -35.97 -47.41 26.10
CA TYR A 138 -36.46 -48.57 25.36
C TYR A 138 -37.99 -48.63 25.56
N SER A 139 -38.73 -48.11 24.58
CA SER A 139 -40.15 -48.40 24.42
C SER A 139 -40.28 -49.60 23.50
N ASP A 140 -40.02 -50.78 24.04
CA ASP A 140 -40.62 -52.02 23.56
C ASP A 140 -41.69 -52.42 24.56
N ARG A 141 -42.95 -52.43 24.13
CA ARG A 141 -43.83 -53.60 24.28
C ARG A 141 -45.29 -53.32 23.90
N LEU A 142 -45.80 -54.29 23.12
CA LEU A 142 -47.13 -54.91 23.16
C LEU A 142 -48.30 -54.07 22.65
#